data_AF-A0A937GSL2-F1
#
_entry.id   AF-A0A937GSL2-F1
#
_cell.length_a   1.000
_cell.length_b   1.000
_cell.length_c   1.000
_cell.angle_alpha   90.00
_cell.angle_beta   90.00
_cell.angle_gamma   90.00
#
_symmetry.space_group_name_H-M   'P 1'
#
loop_
_entity.id
_entity.type
_entity.pdbx_description
1 polymer ?
#
loop_
_entity_poly.entity_id
_entity_poly.type
_entity_poly.pdbx_seq_one_letter_code
_entity_poly.pdbx_strand_id
1 'polypeptide(L)' 'MNRFFLFLTLVFFSRQLNAQELNAQVIVNSDLVNQTNQQIFKTLERSLNEFINTQVWT' A
#
# COMPACT_ATOMS: atom_id res chain seq x y z
N MET A 1 -12.31 -39.63 -13.27
CA MET A 1 -11.80 -38.43 -13.98
C MET A 1 -12.06 -37.12 -13.24
N ASN A 2 -13.29 -36.84 -12.75
CA ASN A 2 -13.63 -35.52 -12.18
C ASN A 2 -12.79 -35.10 -10.95
N ARG A 3 -12.37 -36.06 -10.10
CA ARG A 3 -11.51 -35.79 -8.93
C ARG A 3 -10.08 -35.37 -9.30
N PHE A 4 -9.56 -35.89 -10.41
CA PHE A 4 -8.25 -35.51 -10.94
C PHE A 4 -8.27 -34.08 -11.49
N PHE A 5 -9.36 -33.72 -12.17
CA PHE A 5 -9.59 -32.37 -12.67
C PHE A 5 -9.63 -31.33 -11.53
N LEU A 6 -10.35 -31.64 -10.44
CA LEU A 6 -10.38 -30.80 -9.24
C LEU A 6 -8.99 -30.59 -8.63
N PHE A 7 -8.19 -31.65 -8.55
CA PHE A 7 -6.83 -31.59 -8.02
C PHE A 7 -5.92 -30.70 -8.88
N LEU A 8 -6.05 -30.82 -10.20
CA LEU A 8 -5.30 -29.99 -11.15
C LEU A 8 -5.66 -28.51 -10.97
N THR A 9 -6.95 -28.19 -10.87
CA THR A 9 -7.43 -26.81 -10.69
C THR A 9 -6.91 -26.21 -9.38
N LEU A 10 -6.92 -26.97 -8.27
CA LEU A 10 -6.41 -26.51 -6.98
C LEU A 10 -4.91 -26.13 -7.03
N VAL A 11 -4.10 -26.92 -7.75
CA VAL A 11 -2.65 -26.68 -7.89
C VAL A 11 -2.35 -25.46 -8.77
N PHE A 12 -3.21 -25.14 -9.74
CA PHE A 12 -3.05 -23.93 -10.56
C PHE A 12 -3.38 -22.64 -9.79
N PHE A 13 -4.39 -22.66 -8.92
CA PHE A 13 -4.78 -21.48 -8.14
C PHE A 13 -3.83 -21.14 -6.98
N SER A 14 -3.06 -22.11 -6.47
CA SER A 14 -2.12 -21.88 -5.36
C SER A 14 -0.96 -20.95 -5.71
N ARG A 15 -0.66 -20.74 -7.00
CA ARG A 15 0.45 -19.88 -7.46
C ARG A 15 0.08 -18.40 -7.67
N GLN A 16 -1.17 -18.01 -7.44
CA GLN A 16 -1.66 -16.66 -7.76
C GLN A 16 -1.68 -15.68 -6.59
N LEU A 17 -0.91 -15.93 -5.53
CA LEU A 17 -0.76 -14.98 -4.42
C LEU A 17 0.27 -13.91 -4.79
N ASN A 18 -0.09 -13.00 -5.70
CA ASN A 18 0.60 -11.71 -5.78
C ASN A 18 -0.02 -10.81 -4.71
N ALA A 19 0.78 -10.27 -3.79
CA ALA A 19 0.25 -9.26 -2.89
C ALA A 19 -0.13 -8.00 -3.69
N GLN A 20 -1.08 -7.24 -3.17
CA GLN A 20 -1.45 -5.96 -3.77
C GLN A 20 -0.45 -4.92 -3.29
N GLU A 21 -0.01 -4.04 -4.20
CA GLU A 21 0.76 -2.86 -3.79
C GLU A 21 -0.10 -1.98 -2.89
N LEU A 22 0.48 -1.52 -1.78
CA LEU A 22 -0.21 -0.65 -0.84
C LEU A 22 -0.34 0.75 -1.46
N ASN A 23 -1.57 1.17 -1.70
CA ASN A 23 -1.88 2.56 -2.07
C ASN A 23 -2.60 3.24 -0.90
N ALA A 24 -1.97 4.24 -0.29
CA ALA A 24 -2.53 4.97 0.85
C ALA A 24 -2.39 6.48 0.66
N GLN A 25 -3.30 7.23 1.27
CA GLN A 25 -3.27 8.68 1.31
C GLN A 25 -2.98 9.16 2.73
N VAL A 26 -1.91 9.93 2.89
CA VAL A 26 -1.56 10.59 4.16
C VAL A 26 -2.04 12.05 4.12
N ILE A 27 -2.76 12.48 5.16
CA ILE A 27 -3.24 13.86 5.32
C ILE A 27 -2.76 14.36 6.69
N VAL A 28 -1.99 15.44 6.70
CA VAL A 28 -1.50 16.07 7.93
C VAL A 28 -2.29 17.35 8.20
N ASN A 29 -3.18 17.31 9.20
CA ASN A 29 -3.87 18.53 9.64
C ASN A 29 -2.92 19.38 10.50
N SER A 30 -2.52 20.54 9.97
CA SER A 30 -1.66 21.51 10.65
C SER A 30 -2.34 22.87 10.89
N ASP A 31 -3.67 22.95 10.82
CA ASP A 31 -4.43 24.21 10.81
C ASP A 31 -4.29 25.01 12.11
N LEU A 32 -4.04 24.32 13.22
CA LEU A 32 -3.86 24.90 14.56
C LEU A 32 -2.38 25.13 14.91
N VAL A 33 -1.43 24.76 14.03
CA VAL A 33 0.00 24.90 14.30
C VAL A 33 0.48 26.27 13.85
N ASN A 34 1.12 26.98 14.78
CA ASN A 34 1.64 28.34 14.62
C ASN A 34 2.45 28.46 13.31
N GLN A 35 2.19 29.53 12.53
CA GLN A 35 2.51 29.68 11.10
C GLN A 35 3.99 29.48 10.71
N THR A 36 4.90 29.50 11.68
CA THR A 36 6.35 29.43 11.49
C THR A 36 6.86 28.11 10.89
N ASN A 37 6.11 27.00 10.96
CA ASN A 37 6.60 25.68 10.54
C ASN A 37 5.68 24.87 9.61
N GLN A 38 4.70 25.50 8.95
CA GLN A 38 3.79 24.80 8.02
C GLN A 38 4.52 24.04 6.89
N GLN A 39 5.70 24.53 6.49
CA GLN A 39 6.52 23.86 5.48
C GLN A 39 7.03 22.48 5.95
N ILE A 40 7.31 22.31 7.25
CA ILE A 40 7.77 21.03 7.80
C ILE A 40 6.65 19.99 7.70
N PHE A 41 5.42 20.36 8.02
CA PHE A 41 4.27 19.45 7.93
C PHE A 41 3.94 19.07 6.49
N LYS A 42 4.02 20.00 5.54
CA LYS A 42 3.88 19.68 4.11
C LYS A 42 4.98 18.74 3.61
N THR A 43 6.20 18.92 4.12
CA THR A 43 7.34 18.05 3.78
C THR A 43 7.15 16.67 4.37
N LEU A 44 6.71 16.58 5.63
CA LEU A 44 6.38 15.33 6.31
C LEU A 44 5.26 14.56 5.59
N GLU A 45 4.17 15.25 5.22
CA GLU A 45 3.08 14.65 4.47
C GLU A 45 3.58 14.05 3.16
N ARG A 46 4.36 14.82 2.38
CA ARG A 46 4.96 14.33 1.13
C ARG A 46 5.86 13.12 1.38
N SER A 47 6.79 13.20 2.33
CA SER A 47 7.74 12.12 2.62
C SER A 47 7.04 10.83 3.08
N LEU A 48 5.99 10.94 3.90
CA LEU A 48 5.20 9.78 4.33
C LEU A 48 4.40 9.18 3.17
N ASN A 49 3.81 10.03 2.33
CA ASN A 49 3.03 9.58 1.18
C ASN A 49 3.93 8.89 0.14
N GLU A 50 5.13 9.43 -0.10
CA GLU A 50 6.15 8.80 -0.94
C GLU A 50 6.63 7.48 -0.33
N PHE A 51 6.98 7.47 0.96
CA PHE A 51 7.44 6.25 1.65
C PHE A 51 6.43 5.11 1.53
N ILE A 52 5.15 5.36 1.80
CA ILE A 52 4.15 4.30 1.80
C ILE A 52 3.88 3.77 0.38
N ASN A 53 3.79 4.65 -0.62
CA ASN A 53 3.39 4.28 -1.98
C ASN A 53 4.55 3.84 -2.89
N THR A 54 5.81 4.06 -2.51
CA THR A 54 7.00 3.61 -3.27
C THR A 54 7.65 2.34 -2.73
N GLN A 55 7.28 1.92 -1.51
CA GLN A 55 7.68 0.62 -0.99
C GLN A 55 6.93 -0.48 -1.77
N VAL A 56 7.67 -1.50 -2.19
CA VAL A 56 7.07 -2.72 -2.77
C VAL A 56 6.67 -3.61 -1.59
N TRP A 57 5.36 -3.79 -1.40
CA TRP A 57 4.82 -4.54 -0.24
C TRP A 57 4.55 -6.01 -0.54
N THR A 58 4.90 -6.48 -1.75
CA THR A 58 4.78 -7.88 -2.20
C THR A 58 5.85 -8.80 -1.65
#